data_AF-A0A937RFM0-F1
#
_entry.id   AF-A0A937RFM0-F1
#
_cell.length_a   1.000
_cell.length_b   1.000
_cell.length_c   1.000
_cell.angle_alpha   90.00
_cell.angle_beta   90.00
_cell.angle_gamma   90.00
#
_symmetry.space_group_name_H-M   'P 1'
#
loop_
_entity.id
_entity.type
_entity.pdbx_description
1 polymer ?
#
loop_
_entity_poly.entity_id
_entity_poly.type
_entity_poly.pdbx_seq_one_letter_code
_entity_poly.pdbx_strand_id
1 'polypeptide(L)'
;MAKSDRQQAKAWAFEQAIKRRVVRDRGWRVLVHGRDWLCPYCGEVGVSPFRERQGPRDVLRHFVDECSQWAEDAAPRYNHVDLAARAERLERIEALRTDPAWRLADALGRWACPFCAEAAMLQWPVADRDAAVPIEAVDRHLKRCQPCQDKRKPMAAEALRLVVKDANELRALTATMRLRIEADPAWRQADGEGRWICPECHQAVPEVDVSSDLLLASLAPGRMARHVMERCGKQAAPEQAMARPKADETSERDLKRARQIVQKMLPADVPHVEGFGLHCLYRPTESVGGDFYDYFALSDHEMAFLIGDVSGHGLEAALIMTRVKKSLKLHAQTHRSPAEVLRRTNLDINADLDGRTFVTASYAVLDARGGSLVFARAGHNKPILFNPRRNPPIRHLESKGMALGMYQGGLFDQLIQETELRIGPGDVFLLYTDGLTEARNPAGESYGLDRLEAAVSRSHGDFTSQGLADRLLLDAQAFAGDAPQDDDIAILCLTCTRR
;
A
#
# COMPACT_ATOMS: atom_id res chain seq x y z
N MET A 1 5.16 35.53 26.07
CA MET A 1 6.63 35.70 25.98
C MET A 1 7.39 34.73 26.90
N ALA A 2 7.08 34.60 28.20
CA ALA A 2 7.86 33.78 29.14
C ALA A 2 7.97 32.24 28.89
N LYS A 3 7.04 31.61 28.14
CA LYS A 3 7.13 30.17 27.80
C LYS A 3 8.12 29.88 26.65
N SER A 4 8.27 30.82 25.71
CA SER A 4 9.15 30.71 24.53
C SER A 4 10.64 30.76 24.91
N ASP A 5 11.00 31.70 25.79
CA ASP A 5 12.40 31.88 26.21
C ASP A 5 12.92 30.70 27.03
N ARG A 6 12.03 30.07 27.80
CA ARG A 6 12.33 28.87 28.61
C ARG A 6 12.54 27.62 27.75
N GLN A 7 11.85 27.52 26.62
CA GLN A 7 12.05 26.44 25.63
C GLN A 7 13.35 26.64 24.84
N GLN A 8 13.65 27.88 24.43
CA GLN A 8 14.91 28.19 23.73
C GLN A 8 16.15 27.98 24.60
N ALA A 9 16.09 28.34 25.88
CA ALA A 9 17.19 28.08 26.83
C ALA A 9 17.47 26.58 27.04
N LYS A 10 16.41 25.76 27.11
CA LYS A 10 16.55 24.29 27.21
C LYS A 10 17.14 23.67 25.95
N ALA A 11 16.70 24.09 24.77
CA ALA A 11 17.22 23.61 23.49
C ALA A 11 18.71 23.95 23.30
N TRP A 12 19.14 25.13 23.74
CA TRP A 12 20.55 25.54 23.68
C TRP A 12 21.44 24.72 24.63
N ALA A 13 21.01 24.53 25.88
CA ALA A 13 21.75 23.71 26.85
C ALA A 13 21.92 22.25 26.37
N PHE A 14 20.87 21.71 25.75
CA PHE A 14 20.83 20.39 25.14
C PHE A 14 21.84 20.24 23.98
N GLU A 15 21.88 21.20 23.05
CA GLU A 15 22.86 21.21 21.95
C GLU A 15 24.31 21.21 22.46
N GLN A 16 24.60 21.95 23.54
CA GLN A 16 25.94 21.99 24.14
C GLN A 16 26.33 20.68 24.82
N ALA A 17 25.36 19.95 25.41
CA ALA A 17 25.62 18.65 26.01
C ALA A 17 26.06 17.62 24.97
N ILE A 18 25.40 17.57 23.81
CA ILE A 18 25.75 16.67 22.71
C ILE A 18 27.13 16.99 22.13
N LYS A 19 27.42 18.27 21.86
CA LYS A 19 28.74 18.71 21.35
C LYS A 19 29.89 18.25 22.25
N ARG A 20 29.71 18.31 23.58
CA ARG A 20 30.71 17.83 24.54
C ARG A 20 30.92 16.32 24.50
N ARG A 21 29.85 15.53 24.34
CA ARG A 21 29.94 14.06 24.28
C ARG A 21 30.61 13.58 23.00
N VAL A 22 30.29 14.18 21.85
CA VAL A 22 30.93 13.90 20.55
C VAL A 22 32.46 14.04 20.61
N VAL A 23 32.96 15.06 21.31
CA VAL A 23 34.42 15.28 21.46
C VAL A 23 35.05 14.28 22.41
N ARG A 24 34.37 13.94 23.51
CA ARG A 24 34.94 13.12 24.59
C ARG A 24 34.86 11.61 24.33
N ASP A 25 33.80 11.14 23.69
CA ASP A 25 33.51 9.72 23.54
C ASP A 25 33.81 9.25 22.10
N ARG A 26 34.71 8.26 22.00
CA ARG A 26 35.13 7.67 20.72
C ARG A 26 33.99 6.93 20.01
N GLY A 27 32.97 6.44 20.74
CA GLY A 27 31.83 5.75 20.15
C GLY A 27 31.02 6.64 19.19
N TRP A 28 31.00 7.96 19.43
CA TRP A 28 30.30 8.94 18.59
C TRP A 28 30.98 9.20 17.24
N ARG A 29 32.15 8.61 17.01
CA ARG A 29 32.95 8.79 15.79
C ARG A 29 33.05 7.51 14.96
N VAL A 30 32.29 6.47 15.32
CA VAL A 30 32.23 5.24 14.52
C VAL A 30 31.30 5.47 13.34
N LEU A 31 31.86 5.35 12.14
CA LEU A 31 31.16 5.56 10.88
C LEU A 31 30.93 4.23 10.16
N VAL A 32 29.84 4.16 9.40
CA VAL A 32 29.52 3.12 8.41
C VAL A 32 29.59 3.80 7.04
N HIS A 33 30.22 3.15 6.07
CA HIS A 33 30.37 3.68 4.70
C HIS A 33 31.05 5.07 4.63
N GLY A 34 31.82 5.43 5.65
CA GLY A 34 32.55 6.70 5.74
C GLY A 34 31.68 7.97 5.83
N ARG A 35 30.36 7.83 6.02
CA ARG A 35 29.42 8.95 6.05
C ARG A 35 28.41 8.86 7.19
N ASP A 36 27.82 7.69 7.39
CA ASP A 36 26.76 7.50 8.39
C ASP A 36 27.37 7.12 9.73
N TRP A 37 26.80 7.56 10.84
CA TRP A 37 27.36 7.30 12.17
C TRP A 37 26.47 6.33 12.95
N LEU A 38 27.06 5.51 13.83
CA LEU A 38 26.31 4.62 14.71
C LEU A 38 26.01 5.29 16.04
N CYS A 39 24.76 5.24 16.47
CA CYS A 39 24.35 5.78 17.76
C CYS A 39 24.88 4.94 18.94
N PRO A 40 25.63 5.52 19.90
CA PRO A 40 26.15 4.78 21.06
C PRO A 40 25.10 4.29 22.07
N TYR A 41 23.84 4.71 21.93
CA TYR A 41 22.75 4.37 22.86
C TYR A 41 21.85 3.27 22.30
N CYS A 42 21.40 3.41 21.04
CA CYS A 42 20.55 2.41 20.41
C CYS A 42 21.31 1.49 19.44
N GLY A 43 22.50 1.87 18.97
CA GLY A 43 23.27 1.11 17.98
C GLY A 43 22.73 1.22 16.54
N GLU A 44 21.73 2.07 16.30
CA GLU A 44 21.15 2.29 14.97
C GLU A 44 21.97 3.33 14.17
N VAL A 45 21.87 3.26 12.84
CA VAL A 45 22.52 4.20 11.92
C VAL A 45 21.78 5.54 11.96
N GLY A 46 22.49 6.62 12.25
CA GLY A 46 21.92 7.97 12.30
C GLY A 46 21.72 8.56 10.90
N VAL A 47 20.57 9.22 10.70
CA VAL A 47 20.14 9.75 9.39
C VAL A 47 20.76 11.13 9.09
N SER A 48 22.07 11.21 8.83
CA SER A 48 22.76 12.30 8.11
C SER A 48 24.30 12.19 8.24
N PRO A 49 25.08 12.57 7.21
CA PRO A 49 26.54 12.56 7.29
C PRO A 49 27.09 13.52 8.35
N PHE A 50 27.90 12.98 9.26
CA PHE A 50 28.56 13.76 10.31
C PHE A 50 29.58 14.74 9.70
N ARG A 51 29.41 16.04 9.92
CA ARG A 51 30.36 17.09 9.51
C ARG A 51 30.78 17.92 10.72
N GLU A 52 32.03 17.79 11.18
CA GLU A 52 32.58 18.49 12.35
C GLU A 52 32.37 20.02 12.37
N ARG A 53 32.19 20.65 11.19
CA ARG A 53 32.09 22.11 11.02
C ARG A 53 30.66 22.66 10.84
N GLN A 54 29.65 21.82 10.60
CA GLN A 54 28.25 22.23 10.49
C GLN A 54 27.50 21.64 11.69
N GLY A 55 26.91 22.49 12.52
CA GLY A 55 26.37 22.10 13.84
C GLY A 55 25.42 20.89 13.81
N PRO A 56 25.24 20.20 14.96
CA PRO A 56 24.68 18.85 15.04
C PRO A 56 23.14 18.81 14.89
N ARG A 57 22.54 19.59 14.00
CA ARG A 57 21.07 19.68 13.87
C ARG A 57 20.42 18.34 13.53
N ASP A 58 21.05 17.52 12.67
CA ASP A 58 20.51 16.21 12.30
C ASP A 58 20.80 15.14 13.38
N VAL A 59 21.94 15.24 14.06
CA VAL A 59 22.26 14.40 15.23
C VAL A 59 21.24 14.68 16.35
N LEU A 60 20.86 15.94 16.55
CA LEU A 60 19.82 16.36 17.50
C LEU A 60 18.46 15.75 17.16
N ARG A 61 18.06 15.73 15.87
CA ARG A 61 16.79 15.13 15.43
C ARG A 61 16.70 13.64 15.83
N HIS A 62 17.76 12.87 15.60
CA HIS A 62 17.78 11.45 16.00
C HIS A 62 17.56 11.27 17.52
N PHE A 63 18.17 12.11 18.37
CA PHE A 63 18.02 11.97 19.81
C PHE A 63 16.72 12.52 20.39
N VAL A 64 16.11 13.52 19.75
CA VAL A 64 14.85 14.10 20.20
C VAL A 64 13.65 13.28 19.72
N ASP A 65 13.72 12.79 18.47
CA ASP A 65 12.55 12.23 17.80
C ASP A 65 12.60 10.69 17.64
N GLU A 66 13.78 10.07 17.67
CA GLU A 66 13.96 8.66 17.24
C GLU A 66 14.64 7.75 18.27
N CYS A 67 15.52 8.26 19.13
CA CYS A 67 16.35 7.46 20.03
C CYS A 67 15.68 7.26 21.40
N SER A 68 14.85 6.22 21.53
CA SER A 68 14.18 5.86 22.80
C SER A 68 15.13 5.47 23.94
N GLN A 69 16.40 5.18 23.64
CA GLN A 69 17.41 4.71 24.61
C GLN A 69 18.28 5.85 25.16
N TRP A 70 18.11 7.07 24.68
CA TRP A 70 18.87 8.22 25.11
C TRP A 70 18.19 8.94 26.28
N ALA A 71 18.99 9.32 27.28
CA ALA A 71 18.60 10.24 28.35
C ALA A 71 19.80 11.11 28.74
N GLU A 72 19.54 12.32 29.26
CA GLU A 72 20.57 13.34 29.53
C GLU A 72 21.74 12.82 30.40
N ASP A 73 21.45 11.90 31.33
CA ASP A 73 22.44 11.29 32.24
C ASP A 73 22.71 9.80 31.98
N ALA A 74 22.14 9.21 30.92
CA ALA A 74 22.41 7.81 30.59
C ALA A 74 23.84 7.62 30.07
N ALA A 75 24.47 6.52 30.46
CA ALA A 75 25.71 6.05 29.87
C ALA A 75 25.43 5.39 28.49
N PRO A 76 26.35 5.51 27.52
CA PRO A 76 26.26 4.76 26.26
C PRO A 76 26.14 3.26 26.53
N ARG A 77 25.24 2.60 25.80
CA ARG A 77 25.05 1.14 25.87
C ARG A 77 26.11 0.39 25.09
N TYR A 78 26.65 1.01 24.03
CA TYR A 78 27.65 0.44 23.16
C TYR A 78 28.93 1.25 23.25
N ASN A 79 30.05 0.57 23.47
CA ASN A 79 31.36 1.20 23.43
C ASN A 79 31.89 1.25 21.98
N HIS A 80 33.00 1.95 21.76
CA HIS A 80 33.60 2.11 20.43
C HIS A 80 34.00 0.78 19.77
N VAL A 81 34.35 -0.26 20.52
CA VAL A 81 34.71 -1.58 20.01
C VAL A 81 33.48 -2.31 19.48
N ASP A 82 32.38 -2.27 20.24
CA ASP A 82 31.10 -2.89 19.85
C ASP A 82 30.55 -2.27 18.55
N LEU A 83 30.61 -0.93 18.48
CA LEU A 83 30.17 -0.18 17.31
C LEU A 83 31.07 -0.42 16.10
N ALA A 84 32.39 -0.51 16.29
CA ALA A 84 33.32 -0.80 15.18
C ALA A 84 33.08 -2.21 14.60
N ALA A 85 32.87 -3.21 15.46
CA ALA A 85 32.55 -4.57 15.02
C ALA A 85 31.19 -4.64 14.30
N ARG A 86 30.23 -3.79 14.69
CA ARG A 86 28.96 -3.63 13.98
C ARG A 86 29.14 -2.97 12.62
N ALA A 87 29.89 -1.87 12.54
CA ALA A 87 30.15 -1.17 11.28
C ALA A 87 30.79 -2.11 10.24
N GLU A 88 31.81 -2.85 10.63
CA GLU A 88 32.48 -3.84 9.76
C GLU A 88 31.51 -4.94 9.27
N ARG A 89 30.55 -5.34 10.11
CA ARG A 89 29.53 -6.33 9.73
C ARG A 89 28.52 -5.76 8.72
N LEU A 90 28.08 -4.52 8.90
CA LEU A 90 27.18 -3.86 7.95
C LEU A 90 27.86 -3.68 6.59
N GLU A 91 29.14 -3.32 6.57
CA GLU A 91 29.94 -3.24 5.33
C GLU A 91 30.05 -4.60 4.62
N ARG A 92 30.25 -5.69 5.38
CA ARG A 92 30.23 -7.05 4.80
C ARG A 92 28.87 -7.41 4.21
N ILE A 93 27.77 -7.06 4.86
CA ILE A 93 26.41 -7.34 4.34
C ILE A 93 26.16 -6.53 3.06
N GLU A 94 26.57 -5.27 3.02
CA GLU A 94 26.42 -4.44 1.82
C GLU A 94 27.19 -5.02 0.62
N ALA A 95 28.40 -5.55 0.85
CA ALA A 95 29.16 -6.24 -0.19
C ALA A 95 28.42 -7.45 -0.77
N LEU A 96 27.66 -8.18 0.07
CA LEU A 96 26.88 -9.35 -0.34
C LEU A 96 25.65 -9.01 -1.16
N ARG A 97 25.18 -7.75 -1.17
CA ARG A 97 24.02 -7.34 -1.99
C ARG A 97 24.27 -7.35 -3.50
N THR A 98 25.53 -7.46 -3.91
CA THR A 98 25.90 -7.68 -5.32
C THR A 98 25.54 -9.09 -5.79
N ASP A 99 25.34 -10.05 -4.88
CA ASP A 99 24.96 -11.41 -5.18
C ASP A 99 23.44 -11.52 -5.47
N PRO A 100 23.03 -12.09 -6.62
CA PRO A 100 21.62 -12.30 -6.96
C PRO A 100 20.80 -13.06 -5.92
N ALA A 101 21.39 -13.99 -5.17
CA ALA A 101 20.69 -14.74 -4.13
C ALA A 101 20.22 -13.83 -2.98
N TRP A 102 20.95 -12.75 -2.71
CA TRP A 102 20.63 -11.78 -1.66
C TRP A 102 19.57 -10.76 -2.08
N ARG A 103 19.14 -10.78 -3.35
CA ARG A 103 18.13 -9.88 -3.91
C ARG A 103 16.77 -10.54 -4.12
N LEU A 104 16.61 -11.80 -3.72
CA LEU A 104 15.35 -12.52 -3.91
C LEU A 104 14.34 -12.13 -2.83
N ALA A 105 13.12 -11.87 -3.28
CA ALA A 105 11.98 -11.58 -2.44
C ALA A 105 10.73 -12.29 -2.97
N ASP A 106 9.77 -12.52 -2.09
CA ASP A 106 8.49 -13.12 -2.44
C ASP A 106 7.54 -12.14 -3.15
N ALA A 107 6.34 -12.59 -3.52
CA ALA A 107 5.35 -11.76 -4.21
C ALA A 107 4.92 -10.51 -3.41
N LEU A 108 5.14 -10.51 -2.09
CA LEU A 108 4.85 -9.43 -1.15
C LEU A 108 6.08 -8.54 -0.86
N GLY A 109 7.21 -8.77 -1.54
CA GLY A 109 8.44 -8.01 -1.34
C GLY A 109 9.25 -8.43 -0.10
N ARG A 110 8.92 -9.56 0.53
CA ARG A 110 9.65 -10.05 1.70
C ARG A 110 10.93 -10.76 1.26
N TRP A 111 12.06 -10.31 1.78
CA TRP A 111 13.38 -10.87 1.46
C TRP A 111 13.50 -12.33 1.87
N ALA A 112 14.09 -13.15 0.99
CA ALA A 112 14.38 -14.55 1.23
C ALA A 112 15.83 -14.71 1.69
N CYS A 113 16.02 -15.19 2.92
CA CYS A 113 17.35 -15.47 3.45
C CYS A 113 18.02 -16.62 2.69
N PRO A 114 19.22 -16.44 2.09
CA PRO A 114 19.92 -17.50 1.37
C PRO A 114 20.35 -18.69 2.23
N PHE A 115 20.33 -18.59 3.57
CA PHE A 115 20.78 -19.68 4.44
C PHE A 115 19.64 -20.58 4.93
N CYS A 116 18.50 -20.00 5.29
CA CYS A 116 17.37 -20.75 5.85
C CYS A 116 16.16 -20.85 4.93
N ALA A 117 16.09 -20.03 3.86
CA ALA A 117 14.96 -19.95 2.94
C ALA A 117 13.60 -19.71 3.61
N GLU A 118 13.57 -19.19 4.85
CA GLU A 118 12.35 -18.82 5.59
C GLU A 118 11.73 -17.56 4.99
N ALA A 119 11.20 -17.66 3.77
CA ALA A 119 10.48 -16.60 3.05
C ALA A 119 9.10 -16.27 3.68
N ALA A 120 8.99 -16.24 5.01
CA ALA A 120 7.72 -16.07 5.70
C ALA A 120 7.67 -15.05 6.84
N MET A 121 8.80 -14.52 7.33
CA MET A 121 8.75 -13.78 8.61
C MET A 121 9.50 -12.45 8.71
N LEU A 122 10.09 -11.93 7.62
CA LEU A 122 10.50 -10.52 7.61
C LEU A 122 9.48 -9.71 6.82
N GLN A 123 8.39 -9.35 7.49
CA GLN A 123 7.54 -8.24 7.04
C GLN A 123 8.36 -6.95 7.12
N TRP A 124 8.63 -6.33 5.97
CA TRP A 124 9.16 -4.99 5.94
C TRP A 124 8.59 -4.24 4.73
N PRO A 125 8.20 -2.95 4.87
CA PRO A 125 7.57 -2.18 3.81
C PRO A 125 8.57 -1.93 2.68
N VAL A 126 8.55 -2.79 1.67
CA VAL A 126 9.23 -2.53 0.40
C VAL A 126 8.20 -1.85 -0.50
N ALA A 127 8.07 -0.53 -0.35
CA ALA A 127 7.21 0.32 -1.19
C ALA A 127 7.67 0.35 -2.66
N ASP A 128 8.89 -0.10 -2.93
CA ASP A 128 9.50 -0.12 -4.25
C ASP A 128 10.21 -1.47 -4.44
N ARG A 129 9.76 -2.30 -5.40
CA ARG A 129 10.35 -3.62 -5.68
C ARG A 129 11.82 -3.54 -6.11
N ASP A 130 12.29 -2.36 -6.50
CA ASP A 130 13.68 -2.08 -6.85
C ASP A 130 14.49 -1.51 -5.66
N ALA A 131 13.85 -1.17 -4.54
CA ALA A 131 14.53 -0.68 -3.35
C ALA A 131 15.28 -1.79 -2.60
N ALA A 132 16.46 -1.41 -2.12
CA ALA A 132 17.31 -2.19 -1.25
C ALA A 132 16.59 -2.66 0.02
N VAL A 133 16.73 -3.93 0.40
CA VAL A 133 16.42 -4.36 1.77
C VAL A 133 17.35 -3.60 2.73
N PRO A 134 16.84 -2.93 3.77
CA PRO A 134 17.69 -2.25 4.74
C PRO A 134 18.70 -3.22 5.38
N ILE A 135 19.98 -2.83 5.38
CA ILE A 135 21.10 -3.66 5.83
C ILE A 135 20.91 -4.04 7.32
N GLU A 136 20.31 -3.16 8.10
CA GLU A 136 20.02 -3.33 9.52
C GLU A 136 19.03 -4.47 9.77
N ALA A 137 18.03 -4.62 8.90
CA ALA A 137 17.04 -5.69 8.98
C ALA A 137 17.68 -7.04 8.66
N VAL A 138 18.56 -7.06 7.65
CA VAL A 138 19.35 -8.25 7.29
C VAL A 138 20.26 -8.65 8.45
N ASP A 139 21.03 -7.72 9.04
CA ASP A 139 21.88 -8.01 10.21
C ASP A 139 21.09 -8.61 11.38
N ARG A 140 19.90 -8.05 11.66
CA ARG A 140 19.02 -8.53 12.74
C ARG A 140 18.55 -9.96 12.51
N HIS A 141 18.21 -10.32 11.27
CA HIS A 141 17.84 -11.68 10.91
C HIS A 141 19.04 -12.63 11.00
N LEU A 142 20.18 -12.29 10.41
CA LEU A 142 21.36 -13.17 10.38
C LEU A 142 21.85 -13.55 11.78
N LYS A 143 21.69 -12.66 12.78
CA LYS A 143 21.96 -12.95 14.20
C LYS A 143 21.09 -14.05 14.80
N ARG A 144 19.88 -14.24 14.28
CA ARG A 144 18.89 -15.24 14.76
C ARG A 144 18.77 -16.45 13.82
N CYS A 145 19.27 -16.33 12.60
CA CYS A 145 19.24 -17.39 11.60
C CYS A 145 20.23 -18.51 11.96
N GLN A 146 19.72 -19.61 12.53
CA GLN A 146 20.55 -20.75 12.94
C GLN A 146 21.42 -21.29 11.79
N PRO A 147 20.92 -21.48 10.54
CA PRO A 147 21.76 -21.89 9.42
C PRO A 147 22.92 -20.94 9.11
N CYS A 148 22.73 -19.63 9.29
CA CYS A 148 23.81 -18.64 9.15
C CYS A 148 24.82 -18.74 10.31
N GLN A 149 24.34 -18.90 11.56
CA GLN A 149 25.20 -19.05 12.74
C GLN A 149 26.05 -20.31 12.68
N ASP A 150 25.50 -21.39 12.13
CA ASP A 150 26.18 -22.66 11.86
C ASP A 150 27.21 -22.56 10.70
N LYS A 151 27.37 -21.38 10.08
CA LYS A 151 28.24 -21.14 8.92
C LYS A 151 27.94 -22.07 7.73
N ARG A 152 26.68 -22.42 7.51
CA ARG A 152 26.27 -23.19 6.32
C ARG A 152 26.54 -22.37 5.06
N LYS A 153 26.74 -23.05 3.93
CA LYS A 153 26.84 -22.37 2.64
C LYS A 153 25.48 -21.79 2.24
N PRO A 154 25.42 -20.56 1.71
CA PRO A 154 24.18 -20.00 1.18
C PRO A 154 23.70 -20.82 -0.03
N MET A 155 22.39 -20.88 -0.21
CA MET A 155 21.74 -21.48 -1.36
C MET A 155 22.09 -20.71 -2.64
N ALA A 156 22.25 -21.45 -3.74
CA ALA A 156 22.34 -20.83 -5.06
C ALA A 156 21.05 -20.09 -5.41
N ALA A 157 21.16 -19.03 -6.21
CA ALA A 157 20.02 -18.20 -6.59
C ALA A 157 18.90 -19.00 -7.29
N GLU A 158 19.22 -20.00 -8.13
CA GLU A 158 18.17 -20.85 -8.73
C GLU A 158 17.39 -21.67 -7.69
N ALA A 159 18.09 -22.27 -6.73
CA ALA A 159 17.45 -23.08 -5.69
C ALA A 159 16.56 -22.22 -4.79
N LEU A 160 17.03 -21.02 -4.42
CA LEU A 160 16.25 -20.09 -3.61
C LEU A 160 15.02 -19.56 -4.38
N ARG A 161 15.12 -19.34 -5.69
CA ARG A 161 13.97 -18.97 -6.54
C ARG A 161 12.87 -20.02 -6.53
N LEU A 162 13.23 -21.31 -6.54
CA LEU A 162 12.25 -22.40 -6.47
C LEU A 162 11.50 -22.38 -5.14
N VAL A 163 12.21 -22.22 -4.02
CA VAL A 163 11.57 -22.12 -2.69
C VAL A 163 10.65 -20.89 -2.60
N VAL A 164 11.09 -19.74 -3.13
CA VAL A 164 10.26 -18.52 -3.19
C VAL A 164 9.03 -18.74 -4.07
N LYS A 165 9.17 -19.43 -5.21
CA LYS A 165 8.07 -19.76 -6.11
C LYS A 165 7.04 -20.65 -5.42
N ASP A 166 7.47 -21.75 -4.80
CA ASP A 166 6.59 -22.68 -4.10
C ASP A 166 5.86 -21.97 -2.94
N ALA A 167 6.55 -21.08 -2.22
CA ALA A 167 5.95 -20.29 -1.15
C ALA A 167 4.90 -19.28 -1.64
N ASN A 168 5.07 -18.74 -2.86
CA ASN A 168 4.08 -17.87 -3.50
C ASN A 168 2.86 -18.67 -3.97
N GLU A 169 3.09 -19.82 -4.61
CA GLU A 169 2.02 -20.71 -5.09
C GLU A 169 1.16 -21.24 -3.94
N LEU A 170 1.79 -21.70 -2.85
CA LEU A 170 1.08 -22.15 -1.66
C LEU A 170 0.20 -21.04 -1.05
N ARG A 171 0.69 -19.79 -1.05
CA ARG A 171 -0.07 -18.63 -0.54
C ARG A 171 -1.26 -18.29 -1.41
N ALA A 172 -1.06 -18.21 -2.72
CA ALA A 172 -2.15 -17.98 -3.67
C ALA A 172 -3.23 -19.05 -3.53
N LEU A 173 -2.84 -20.34 -3.51
CA LEU A 173 -3.75 -21.45 -3.30
C LEU A 173 -4.46 -21.36 -1.94
N THR A 174 -3.76 -20.95 -0.87
CA THR A 174 -4.38 -20.77 0.45
C THR A 174 -5.49 -19.71 0.42
N ALA A 175 -5.29 -18.60 -0.29
CA ALA A 175 -6.32 -17.59 -0.48
C ALA A 175 -7.50 -18.15 -1.30
N THR A 176 -7.23 -18.91 -2.36
CA THR A 176 -8.28 -19.60 -3.14
C THR A 176 -9.07 -20.59 -2.28
N MET A 177 -8.41 -21.36 -1.40
CA MET A 177 -9.10 -22.31 -0.53
C MET A 177 -10.07 -21.60 0.42
N ARG A 178 -9.74 -20.41 0.93
CA ARG A 178 -10.66 -19.61 1.78
C ARG A 178 -11.95 -19.29 1.02
N LEU A 179 -11.83 -18.78 -0.19
CA LEU A 179 -12.97 -18.46 -1.05
C LEU A 179 -13.81 -19.70 -1.39
N ARG A 180 -13.15 -20.83 -1.71
CA ARG A 180 -13.83 -22.09 -2.03
C ARG A 180 -14.59 -22.66 -0.82
N ILE A 181 -13.99 -22.62 0.36
CA ILE A 181 -14.64 -23.03 1.61
C ILE A 181 -15.89 -22.18 1.84
N GLU A 182 -15.88 -20.88 1.55
CA GLU A 182 -17.03 -19.99 1.72
C GLU A 182 -18.13 -20.22 0.67
N ALA A 183 -17.74 -20.34 -0.60
CA ALA A 183 -18.65 -20.37 -1.73
C ALA A 183 -19.26 -21.75 -2.02
N ASP A 184 -18.56 -22.85 -1.70
CA ASP A 184 -18.95 -24.20 -2.11
C ASP A 184 -18.98 -25.17 -0.91
N PRO A 185 -20.17 -25.67 -0.51
CA PRO A 185 -20.32 -26.64 0.57
C PRO A 185 -19.52 -27.94 0.38
N ALA A 186 -19.17 -28.31 -0.86
CA ALA A 186 -18.33 -29.48 -1.12
C ALA A 186 -16.95 -29.37 -0.45
N TRP A 187 -16.43 -28.15 -0.28
CA TRP A 187 -15.14 -27.90 0.37
C TRP A 187 -15.20 -27.99 1.90
N ARG A 188 -16.38 -28.20 2.50
CA ARG A 188 -16.58 -28.41 3.94
C ARG A 188 -16.89 -29.86 4.30
N GLN A 189 -16.89 -30.77 3.32
CA GLN A 189 -17.22 -32.17 3.59
C GLN A 189 -16.17 -32.83 4.48
N ALA A 190 -16.66 -33.61 5.43
CA ALA A 190 -15.86 -34.34 6.40
C ALA A 190 -16.26 -35.81 6.42
N ASP A 191 -15.33 -36.68 6.79
CA ASP A 191 -15.65 -38.08 7.11
C ASP A 191 -16.26 -38.20 8.52
N GLY A 192 -16.57 -39.43 8.94
CA GLY A 192 -17.15 -39.71 10.26
C GLY A 192 -16.27 -39.32 11.46
N GLU A 193 -15.01 -38.93 11.22
CA GLU A 193 -14.05 -38.48 12.25
C GLU A 193 -13.79 -36.96 12.18
N GLY A 194 -14.46 -36.21 11.30
CA GLY A 194 -14.28 -34.76 11.15
C GLY A 194 -13.10 -34.35 10.25
N ARG A 195 -12.47 -35.31 9.55
CA ARG A 195 -11.37 -35.04 8.62
C ARG A 195 -11.92 -34.59 7.28
N TRP A 196 -11.33 -33.56 6.70
CA TRP A 196 -11.75 -33.04 5.40
C TRP A 196 -11.60 -34.08 4.29
N ILE A 197 -12.63 -34.21 3.47
CA ILE A 197 -12.60 -34.99 2.23
C ILE A 197 -12.34 -34.03 1.08
N CYS A 198 -11.23 -34.23 0.37
CA CYS A 198 -10.91 -33.41 -0.79
C CYS A 198 -11.94 -33.65 -1.90
N PRO A 199 -12.66 -32.62 -2.39
CA PRO A 199 -13.68 -32.80 -3.42
C PRO A 199 -13.10 -33.12 -4.81
N GLU A 200 -11.79 -32.91 -4.99
CA GLU A 200 -11.11 -33.20 -6.26
C GLU A 200 -10.60 -34.65 -6.33
N CYS A 201 -9.95 -35.15 -5.27
CA CYS A 201 -9.41 -36.53 -5.26
C CYS A 201 -10.22 -37.53 -4.42
N HIS A 202 -11.27 -37.08 -3.74
CA HIS A 202 -12.17 -37.86 -2.88
C HIS A 202 -11.46 -38.59 -1.71
N GLN A 203 -10.26 -38.16 -1.32
CA GLN A 203 -9.56 -38.72 -0.17
C GLN A 203 -9.77 -37.90 1.10
N ALA A 204 -9.95 -38.59 2.22
CA ALA A 204 -9.86 -37.99 3.54
C ALA A 204 -8.42 -37.58 3.83
N VAL A 205 -8.20 -36.32 4.21
CA VAL A 205 -6.88 -35.77 4.48
C VAL A 205 -6.68 -35.67 6.00
N PRO A 206 -5.90 -36.57 6.62
CA PRO A 206 -5.79 -36.64 8.09
C PRO A 206 -5.23 -35.37 8.73
N GLU A 207 -4.47 -34.59 7.96
CA GLU A 207 -3.86 -33.36 8.42
C GLU A 207 -4.84 -32.17 8.43
N VAL A 208 -6.04 -32.30 7.82
CA VAL A 208 -7.03 -31.22 7.67
C VAL A 208 -8.28 -31.56 8.47
N ASP A 209 -8.47 -30.84 9.57
CA ASP A 209 -9.65 -30.94 10.44
C ASP A 209 -10.63 -29.80 10.10
N VAL A 210 -11.88 -30.17 9.83
CA VAL A 210 -12.97 -29.26 9.47
C VAL A 210 -14.16 -29.38 10.42
N SER A 211 -13.98 -30.02 11.58
CA SER A 211 -15.04 -30.20 12.58
C SER A 211 -15.45 -28.91 13.29
N SER A 212 -14.74 -27.79 13.03
CA SER A 212 -14.95 -26.50 13.67
C SER A 212 -14.73 -25.36 12.67
N ASP A 213 -15.64 -24.37 12.71
CA ASP A 213 -15.54 -23.14 11.92
C ASP A 213 -14.24 -22.37 12.18
N LEU A 214 -13.68 -22.45 13.39
CA LEU A 214 -12.41 -21.82 13.71
C LEU A 214 -11.25 -22.46 12.94
N LEU A 215 -11.23 -23.80 12.82
CA LEU A 215 -10.20 -24.52 12.07
C LEU A 215 -10.35 -24.30 10.58
N LEU A 216 -11.60 -24.28 10.09
CA LEU A 216 -11.97 -23.94 8.72
C LEU A 216 -11.51 -22.53 8.31
N ALA A 217 -11.63 -21.55 9.21
CA ALA A 217 -11.21 -20.17 8.94
C ALA A 217 -9.71 -19.93 9.11
N SER A 218 -8.97 -20.78 9.85
CA SER A 218 -7.56 -20.51 10.19
C SER A 218 -6.57 -21.46 9.52
N LEU A 219 -6.57 -22.73 9.92
CA LEU A 219 -5.53 -23.71 9.59
C LEU A 219 -5.89 -24.56 8.37
N ALA A 220 -7.18 -24.86 8.17
CA ALA A 220 -7.65 -25.72 7.10
C ALA A 220 -7.28 -25.20 5.70
N PRO A 221 -7.42 -23.90 5.36
CA PRO A 221 -7.16 -23.42 4.00
C PRO A 221 -5.70 -23.64 3.56
N GLY A 222 -4.74 -23.42 4.45
CA GLY A 222 -3.32 -23.62 4.14
C GLY A 222 -2.93 -25.09 4.02
N ARG A 223 -3.55 -25.96 4.81
CA ARG A 223 -3.32 -27.42 4.74
C ARG A 223 -4.03 -28.05 3.54
N MET A 224 -5.23 -27.58 3.19
CA MET A 224 -5.93 -27.93 1.95
C MET A 224 -5.11 -27.50 0.74
N ALA A 225 -4.61 -26.27 0.71
CA ALA A 225 -3.75 -25.77 -0.36
C ALA A 225 -2.49 -26.63 -0.54
N ARG A 226 -1.85 -27.02 0.57
CA ARG A 226 -0.70 -27.92 0.53
C ARG A 226 -1.06 -29.30 -0.03
N HIS A 227 -2.18 -29.88 0.39
CA HIS A 227 -2.67 -31.15 -0.15
C HIS A 227 -2.92 -31.06 -1.66
N VAL A 228 -3.60 -30.00 -2.11
CA VAL A 228 -3.90 -29.74 -3.53
C VAL A 228 -2.59 -29.61 -4.33
N MET A 229 -1.61 -28.86 -3.82
CA MET A 229 -0.32 -28.62 -4.46
C MET A 229 0.55 -29.89 -4.54
N GLU A 230 0.58 -30.72 -3.49
CA GLU A 230 1.56 -31.80 -3.37
C GLU A 230 1.03 -33.20 -3.70
N ARG A 231 -0.26 -33.47 -3.43
CA ARG A 231 -0.81 -34.85 -3.33
C ARG A 231 -2.03 -35.10 -4.23
N CYS A 232 -2.91 -34.11 -4.41
CA CYS A 232 -4.23 -34.28 -5.03
C CYS A 232 -4.22 -34.85 -6.47
N GLY A 233 -3.17 -34.58 -7.26
CA GLY A 233 -3.02 -35.08 -8.64
C GLY A 233 -2.22 -36.38 -8.80
N LYS A 234 -1.54 -36.88 -7.76
CA LYS A 234 -0.65 -38.06 -7.86
C LYS A 234 -1.33 -39.38 -7.49
N GLN A 235 -2.56 -39.34 -6.98
CA GLN A 235 -3.28 -40.51 -6.44
C GLN A 235 -4.72 -40.68 -6.97
N ALA A 236 -5.14 -39.89 -7.97
CA ALA A 236 -6.47 -40.04 -8.57
C ALA A 236 -6.55 -41.38 -9.34
N ALA A 237 -7.46 -42.26 -8.92
CA ALA A 237 -7.78 -43.49 -9.64
C ALA A 237 -8.42 -43.17 -11.01
N PRO A 238 -8.10 -43.93 -12.07
CA PRO A 238 -8.45 -43.56 -13.44
C PRO A 238 -9.84 -44.06 -13.82
N GLU A 239 -10.91 -43.47 -13.27
CA GLU A 239 -12.26 -43.82 -13.72
C GLU A 239 -13.26 -42.70 -13.47
N GLN A 240 -13.02 -41.55 -14.10
CA GLN A 240 -14.03 -40.55 -14.54
C GLN A 240 -13.31 -39.31 -15.10
N ALA A 241 -12.46 -39.51 -16.11
CA ALA A 241 -11.96 -38.42 -16.94
C ALA A 241 -12.98 -38.11 -18.04
N MET A 242 -14.11 -37.49 -17.67
CA MET A 242 -14.97 -36.82 -18.65
C MET A 242 -14.72 -35.31 -18.56
N ALA A 243 -13.88 -34.83 -19.49
CA ALA A 243 -13.73 -33.44 -19.91
C ALA A 243 -13.49 -32.35 -18.83
N ARG A 244 -12.23 -32.16 -18.41
CA ARG A 244 -11.72 -30.82 -18.07
C ARG A 244 -11.12 -30.21 -19.34
N PRO A 245 -11.63 -29.09 -19.87
CA PRO A 245 -10.98 -28.41 -20.99
C PRO A 245 -9.66 -27.80 -20.50
N LYS A 246 -8.67 -27.71 -21.40
CA LYS A 246 -7.38 -27.01 -21.22
C LYS A 246 -7.54 -25.47 -21.09
N ALA A 247 -8.59 -25.01 -20.42
CA ALA A 247 -8.96 -23.60 -20.36
C ALA A 247 -8.18 -22.80 -19.30
N ASP A 248 -7.80 -23.40 -18.16
CA ASP A 248 -7.29 -22.65 -16.99
C ASP A 248 -5.98 -21.87 -17.25
N GLU A 249 -4.97 -22.46 -17.89
CA GLU A 249 -3.71 -21.73 -18.17
C GLU A 249 -3.88 -20.60 -19.19
N THR A 250 -4.83 -20.77 -20.12
CA THR A 250 -5.13 -19.76 -21.14
C THR A 250 -5.95 -18.63 -20.53
N SER A 251 -6.94 -18.97 -19.70
CA SER A 251 -7.81 -18.03 -18.99
C SER A 251 -7.08 -17.19 -17.95
N GLU A 252 -6.19 -17.75 -17.14
CA GLU A 252 -5.36 -16.95 -16.21
C GLU A 252 -4.42 -16.02 -16.97
N ARG A 253 -3.80 -16.51 -18.06
CA ARG A 253 -2.92 -15.69 -18.90
C ARG A 253 -3.68 -14.58 -19.61
N ASP A 254 -4.90 -14.83 -20.06
CA ASP A 254 -5.76 -13.85 -20.72
C ASP A 254 -6.34 -12.85 -19.72
N LEU A 255 -6.70 -13.27 -18.51
CA LEU A 255 -7.05 -12.36 -17.41
C LEU A 255 -5.87 -11.47 -17.03
N LYS A 256 -4.66 -12.03 -16.89
CA LYS A 256 -3.45 -11.26 -16.61
C LYS A 256 -3.15 -10.25 -17.72
N ARG A 257 -3.34 -10.62 -19.00
CA ARG A 257 -3.24 -9.71 -20.14
C ARG A 257 -4.31 -8.62 -20.11
N ALA A 258 -5.56 -8.98 -19.82
CA ALA A 258 -6.65 -8.02 -19.69
C ALA A 258 -6.36 -7.00 -18.57
N ARG A 259 -5.86 -7.44 -17.41
CA ARG A 259 -5.41 -6.55 -16.33
C ARG A 259 -4.32 -5.59 -16.81
N GLN A 260 -3.30 -6.10 -17.50
CA GLN A 260 -2.23 -5.25 -18.03
C GLN A 260 -2.74 -4.22 -19.04
N ILE A 261 -3.73 -4.58 -19.87
CA ILE A 261 -4.37 -3.66 -20.82
C ILE A 261 -5.12 -2.57 -20.06
N VAL A 262 -5.94 -2.95 -19.07
CA VAL A 262 -6.74 -2.04 -18.24
C VAL A 262 -5.83 -1.08 -17.45
N GLN A 263 -4.76 -1.60 -16.82
CA GLN A 263 -3.79 -0.78 -16.10
C GLN A 263 -3.08 0.22 -17.02
N LYS A 264 -2.77 -0.16 -18.26
CA LYS A 264 -2.20 0.76 -19.26
C LYS A 264 -3.16 1.84 -19.72
N MET A 265 -4.45 1.74 -19.43
CA MET A 265 -5.42 2.79 -19.70
C MET A 265 -5.40 3.89 -18.64
N LEU A 266 -4.78 3.66 -17.47
CA LEU A 266 -4.59 4.68 -16.44
C LEU A 266 -3.49 5.67 -16.87
N PRO A 267 -3.67 6.97 -16.63
CA PRO A 267 -2.73 7.96 -17.14
C PRO A 267 -1.37 7.82 -16.44
N ALA A 268 -0.29 7.84 -17.23
CA ALA A 268 1.08 7.82 -16.71
C ALA A 268 1.56 9.22 -16.32
N ASP A 269 1.21 10.24 -17.12
CA ASP A 269 1.78 11.59 -17.00
C ASP A 269 0.79 12.57 -16.37
N VAL A 270 1.09 13.03 -15.17
CA VAL A 270 0.33 14.09 -14.50
C VAL A 270 0.53 15.42 -15.24
N PRO A 271 -0.55 16.13 -15.66
CA PRO A 271 -0.44 17.47 -16.21
C PRO A 271 0.26 18.39 -15.20
N HIS A 272 1.35 19.01 -15.64
CA HIS A 272 2.02 20.00 -14.82
C HIS A 272 1.20 21.29 -14.79
N VAL A 273 0.87 21.77 -13.59
CA VAL A 273 0.17 23.03 -13.38
C VAL A 273 0.87 23.83 -12.30
N GLU A 274 1.28 25.05 -12.63
CA GLU A 274 2.16 25.85 -11.77
C GLU A 274 1.52 26.14 -10.40
N GLY A 275 2.25 25.79 -9.34
CA GLY A 275 1.85 26.01 -7.96
C GLY A 275 0.89 24.96 -7.39
N PHE A 276 0.65 23.86 -8.12
CA PHE A 276 -0.13 22.73 -7.63
C PHE A 276 0.62 21.41 -7.87
N GLY A 277 0.57 20.52 -6.88
CA GLY A 277 1.04 19.14 -7.01
C GLY A 277 -0.16 18.19 -7.02
N LEU A 278 -0.31 17.41 -8.08
CA LEU A 278 -1.32 16.35 -8.18
C LEU A 278 -0.58 15.00 -8.25
N HIS A 279 -1.08 14.00 -7.55
CA HIS A 279 -0.60 12.64 -7.67
C HIS A 279 -1.75 11.67 -7.44
N CYS A 280 -1.76 10.56 -8.17
CA CYS A 280 -2.65 9.45 -7.90
C CYS A 280 -1.84 8.18 -7.69
N LEU A 281 -2.06 7.54 -6.55
CA LEU A 281 -1.60 6.21 -6.24
C LEU A 281 -2.73 5.23 -6.53
N TYR A 282 -2.41 4.13 -7.20
CA TYR A 282 -3.36 3.05 -7.46
C TYR A 282 -2.72 1.70 -7.18
N ARG A 283 -3.40 0.90 -6.37
CA ARG A 283 -3.00 -0.45 -5.99
C ARG A 283 -4.17 -1.42 -6.27
N PRO A 284 -4.15 -2.09 -7.43
CA PRO A 284 -5.18 -3.05 -7.78
C PRO A 284 -5.08 -4.33 -6.96
N THR A 285 -6.20 -5.02 -6.81
CA THR A 285 -6.32 -6.39 -6.32
C THR A 285 -5.75 -7.40 -7.31
N GLU A 286 -5.75 -8.68 -6.92
CA GLU A 286 -5.45 -9.77 -7.85
C GLU A 286 -6.53 -9.97 -8.92
N SER A 287 -7.66 -9.24 -8.89
CA SER A 287 -8.73 -9.33 -9.89
C SER A 287 -8.54 -8.29 -11.02
N VAL A 288 -9.44 -8.25 -11.99
CA VAL A 288 -9.49 -7.09 -12.91
C VAL A 288 -10.31 -6.02 -12.19
N GLY A 289 -9.64 -4.93 -11.84
CA GLY A 289 -10.17 -3.82 -11.06
C GLY A 289 -11.30 -3.02 -11.71
N GLY A 290 -12.22 -2.53 -10.88
CA GLY A 290 -13.28 -1.57 -11.26
C GLY A 290 -12.87 -0.10 -11.04
N ASP A 291 -11.96 0.14 -10.10
CA ASP A 291 -11.41 1.46 -9.77
C ASP A 291 -10.71 2.13 -10.96
N PHE A 292 -10.91 3.43 -11.08
CA PHE A 292 -10.23 4.22 -12.09
C PHE A 292 -10.00 5.66 -11.66
N TYR A 293 -8.99 6.25 -12.28
CA TYR A 293 -8.74 7.67 -12.21
C TYR A 293 -8.30 8.19 -13.58
N ASP A 294 -8.45 9.49 -13.76
CA ASP A 294 -7.86 10.21 -14.86
C ASP A 294 -7.53 11.64 -14.46
N TYR A 295 -6.63 12.25 -15.21
CA TYR A 295 -6.36 13.68 -15.15
C TYR A 295 -5.93 14.17 -16.54
N PHE A 296 -6.35 15.38 -16.90
CA PHE A 296 -5.99 15.95 -18.19
C PHE A 296 -6.12 17.47 -18.16
N ALA A 297 -5.26 18.14 -18.93
CA ALA A 297 -5.34 19.58 -19.11
C ALA A 297 -6.59 19.96 -19.92
N LEU A 298 -7.32 20.96 -19.46
CA LEU A 298 -8.43 21.60 -20.19
C LEU A 298 -7.98 22.87 -20.91
N SER A 299 -6.95 23.53 -20.36
CA SER A 299 -6.22 24.68 -20.91
C SER A 299 -4.84 24.75 -20.23
N ASP A 300 -4.07 25.81 -20.49
CA ASP A 300 -2.74 26.01 -19.86
C ASP A 300 -2.80 26.20 -18.33
N HIS A 301 -3.97 26.50 -17.79
CA HIS A 301 -4.18 26.83 -16.37
C HIS A 301 -5.34 26.09 -15.73
N GLU A 302 -6.13 25.35 -16.53
CA GLU A 302 -7.21 24.51 -16.03
C GLU A 302 -6.86 23.05 -16.21
N MET A 303 -7.06 22.25 -15.17
CA MET A 303 -6.95 20.80 -15.25
C MET A 303 -8.20 20.14 -14.68
N ALA A 304 -8.61 19.05 -15.32
CA ALA A 304 -9.58 18.13 -14.77
C ALA A 304 -8.89 16.94 -14.13
N PHE A 305 -9.49 16.40 -13.08
CA PHE A 305 -9.11 15.13 -12.52
C PHE A 305 -10.33 14.43 -11.93
N LEU A 306 -10.25 13.10 -11.88
CA LEU A 306 -11.37 12.27 -11.45
C LEU A 306 -10.87 10.99 -10.79
N ILE A 307 -11.72 10.45 -9.93
CA ILE A 307 -11.63 9.10 -9.38
C ILE A 307 -13.01 8.46 -9.48
N GLY A 308 -13.07 7.14 -9.60
CA GLY A 308 -14.33 6.42 -9.54
C GLY A 308 -14.11 4.94 -9.35
N ASP A 309 -15.21 4.25 -9.10
CA ASP A 309 -15.28 2.83 -8.87
C ASP A 309 -16.55 2.27 -9.54
N VAL A 310 -16.43 1.11 -10.16
CA VAL A 310 -17.53 0.37 -10.78
C VAL A 310 -17.93 -0.76 -9.86
N SER A 311 -19.21 -0.82 -9.51
CA SER A 311 -19.73 -1.89 -8.66
C SER A 311 -19.47 -3.27 -9.29
N GLY A 312 -18.88 -4.18 -8.52
CA GLY A 312 -18.50 -5.51 -8.98
C GLY A 312 -17.04 -5.58 -9.43
N HIS A 313 -16.61 -6.73 -9.96
CA HIS A 313 -15.21 -6.96 -10.31
C HIS A 313 -15.09 -7.75 -11.62
N GLY A 314 -13.89 -7.79 -12.18
CA GLY A 314 -13.62 -8.60 -13.36
C GLY A 314 -13.73 -7.82 -14.66
N LEU A 315 -13.86 -8.55 -15.77
CA LEU A 315 -13.80 -7.97 -17.11
C LEU A 315 -14.98 -7.03 -17.41
N GLU A 316 -16.16 -7.34 -16.90
CA GLU A 316 -17.36 -6.51 -17.07
C GLU A 316 -17.18 -5.12 -16.44
N ALA A 317 -16.72 -5.08 -15.18
CA ALA A 317 -16.40 -3.84 -14.48
C ALA A 317 -15.36 -3.01 -15.24
N ALA A 318 -14.28 -3.64 -15.74
CA ALA A 318 -13.28 -2.95 -16.54
C ALA A 318 -13.79 -2.40 -17.88
N LEU A 319 -14.72 -3.09 -18.55
CA LEU A 319 -15.33 -2.61 -19.79
C LEU A 319 -16.19 -1.36 -19.54
N ILE A 320 -16.98 -1.38 -18.47
CA ILE A 320 -17.82 -0.25 -18.04
C ILE A 320 -16.92 0.92 -17.63
N MET A 321 -15.90 0.67 -16.82
CA MET A 321 -14.90 1.65 -16.44
C MET A 321 -14.30 2.35 -17.67
N THR A 322 -13.89 1.56 -18.68
CA THR A 322 -13.30 2.10 -19.91
C THR A 322 -14.26 3.02 -20.65
N ARG A 323 -15.56 2.67 -20.71
CA ARG A 323 -16.60 3.51 -21.34
C ARG A 323 -16.82 4.80 -20.55
N VAL A 324 -16.99 4.69 -19.23
CA VAL A 324 -17.21 5.85 -18.35
C VAL A 324 -16.04 6.82 -18.45
N LYS A 325 -14.82 6.31 -18.32
CA LYS A 325 -13.60 7.12 -18.45
C LYS A 325 -13.53 7.82 -19.80
N LYS A 326 -13.85 7.12 -20.90
CA LYS A 326 -13.85 7.71 -22.25
C LYS A 326 -14.93 8.79 -22.41
N SER A 327 -16.13 8.55 -21.90
CA SER A 327 -17.25 9.49 -21.95
C SER A 327 -16.96 10.75 -21.12
N LEU A 328 -16.47 10.61 -19.88
CA LEU A 328 -16.02 11.72 -19.03
C LEU A 328 -15.00 12.60 -19.78
N LYS A 329 -13.97 11.98 -20.37
CA LYS A 329 -12.93 12.69 -21.11
C LYS A 329 -13.46 13.41 -22.35
N LEU A 330 -14.43 12.82 -23.06
CA LEU A 330 -15.07 13.44 -24.22
C LEU A 330 -15.86 14.68 -23.82
N HIS A 331 -16.75 14.54 -22.83
CA HIS A 331 -17.61 15.64 -22.38
C HIS A 331 -16.82 16.77 -21.72
N ALA A 332 -15.69 16.46 -21.10
CA ALA A 332 -14.81 17.47 -20.54
C ALA A 332 -14.17 18.41 -21.60
N GLN A 333 -14.12 18.01 -22.87
CA GLN A 333 -13.62 18.85 -23.95
C GLN A 333 -14.59 19.99 -24.28
N THR A 334 -15.89 19.74 -24.14
CA THR A 334 -16.97 20.70 -24.51
C THR A 334 -17.65 21.34 -23.30
N HIS A 335 -17.50 20.75 -22.11
CA HIS A 335 -18.13 21.23 -20.88
C HIS A 335 -17.09 21.46 -19.78
N ARG A 336 -17.22 22.59 -19.09
CA ARG A 336 -16.37 22.94 -17.93
C ARG A 336 -16.99 22.57 -16.59
N SER A 337 -18.32 22.48 -16.53
CA SER A 337 -19.09 22.13 -15.32
C SER A 337 -18.91 20.64 -14.99
N PRO A 338 -18.32 20.27 -13.83
CA PRO A 338 -18.29 18.89 -13.33
C PRO A 338 -19.65 18.19 -13.35
N ALA A 339 -20.71 18.88 -12.92
CA ALA A 339 -22.04 18.27 -12.89
C ALA A 339 -22.57 18.00 -14.30
N GLU A 340 -22.33 18.88 -15.26
CA GLU A 340 -22.73 18.66 -16.65
C GLU A 340 -21.97 17.50 -17.29
N VAL A 341 -20.66 17.41 -17.06
CA VAL A 341 -19.84 16.27 -17.52
C VAL A 341 -20.39 14.96 -16.98
N LEU A 342 -20.74 14.90 -15.69
CA LEU A 342 -21.33 13.72 -15.07
C LEU A 342 -22.76 13.42 -15.59
N ARG A 343 -23.60 14.44 -15.84
CA ARG A 343 -24.94 14.23 -16.44
C ARG A 343 -24.84 13.60 -17.82
N ARG A 344 -23.98 14.14 -18.68
CA ARG A 344 -23.77 13.61 -20.03
C ARG A 344 -23.21 12.20 -20.01
N THR A 345 -22.25 11.96 -19.11
CA THR A 345 -21.69 10.62 -18.90
C THR A 345 -22.76 9.64 -18.42
N ASN A 346 -23.62 10.05 -17.48
CA ASN A 346 -24.72 9.23 -17.02
C ASN A 346 -25.66 8.89 -18.19
N LEU A 347 -26.03 9.86 -19.01
CA LEU A 347 -26.88 9.64 -20.19
C LEU A 347 -26.28 8.64 -21.19
N ASP A 348 -24.96 8.71 -21.44
CA ASP A 348 -24.28 7.81 -22.37
C ASP A 348 -24.32 6.36 -21.89
N ILE A 349 -24.16 6.12 -20.59
CA ILE A 349 -24.06 4.76 -20.03
C ILE A 349 -25.39 4.21 -19.53
N ASN A 350 -26.39 5.06 -19.22
CA ASN A 350 -27.63 4.60 -18.59
C ASN A 350 -28.33 3.54 -19.43
N ALA A 351 -28.42 3.75 -20.75
CA ALA A 351 -29.09 2.80 -21.64
C ALA A 351 -28.42 1.41 -21.70
N ASP A 352 -27.14 1.33 -21.35
CA ASP A 352 -26.34 0.11 -21.37
C ASP A 352 -26.33 -0.63 -20.03
N LEU A 353 -26.78 0.01 -18.94
CA LEU A 353 -26.74 -0.53 -17.58
C LEU A 353 -28.14 -0.96 -17.12
N ASP A 354 -28.21 -2.13 -16.47
CA ASP A 354 -29.46 -2.74 -16.00
C ASP A 354 -29.88 -2.28 -14.59
N GLY A 355 -29.18 -1.29 -14.03
CA GLY A 355 -29.37 -0.77 -12.67
C GLY A 355 -28.79 -1.65 -11.56
N ARG A 356 -28.26 -2.85 -11.88
CA ARG A 356 -27.52 -3.68 -10.92
C ARG A 356 -26.05 -3.29 -10.89
N THR A 357 -25.51 -2.92 -12.05
CA THR A 357 -24.16 -2.34 -12.17
C THR A 357 -24.25 -0.82 -12.24
N PHE A 358 -23.53 -0.15 -11.35
CA PHE A 358 -23.47 1.31 -11.26
C PHE A 358 -22.03 1.76 -11.06
N VAL A 359 -21.79 3.05 -11.29
CA VAL A 359 -20.45 3.63 -11.19
C VAL A 359 -20.47 4.82 -10.25
N THR A 360 -19.68 4.76 -9.20
CA THR A 360 -19.43 5.92 -8.36
C THR A 360 -18.29 6.74 -8.97
N ALA A 361 -18.42 8.07 -9.01
CA ALA A 361 -17.34 8.94 -9.47
C ALA A 361 -17.29 10.27 -8.73
N SER A 362 -16.10 10.85 -8.59
CA SER A 362 -15.92 12.26 -8.30
C SER A 362 -15.09 12.89 -9.42
N TYR A 363 -15.59 14.02 -9.93
CA TYR A 363 -14.94 14.77 -11.01
C TYR A 363 -14.72 16.20 -10.55
N ALA A 364 -13.52 16.72 -10.75
CA ALA A 364 -13.12 18.03 -10.32
C ALA A 364 -12.36 18.79 -11.42
N VAL A 365 -12.52 20.11 -11.42
CA VAL A 365 -11.81 21.05 -12.30
C VAL A 365 -11.13 22.10 -11.44
N LEU A 366 -9.82 22.23 -11.60
CA LEU A 366 -8.98 23.22 -10.93
C LEU A 366 -8.60 24.32 -11.93
N ASP A 367 -8.98 25.57 -11.67
CA ASP A 367 -8.32 26.74 -12.27
C ASP A 367 -7.16 27.16 -11.37
N ALA A 368 -5.95 26.89 -11.83
CA ALA A 368 -4.77 27.18 -11.08
C ALA A 368 -4.53 28.68 -10.91
N ARG A 369 -4.97 29.59 -11.77
CA ARG A 369 -4.68 31.04 -11.59
C ARG A 369 -5.16 31.53 -10.23
N GLY A 370 -6.40 31.17 -9.88
CA GLY A 370 -7.01 31.52 -8.60
C GLY A 370 -6.92 30.43 -7.53
N GLY A 371 -6.61 29.19 -7.90
CA GLY A 371 -6.79 28.02 -7.05
C GLY A 371 -8.28 27.70 -6.80
N SER A 372 -9.17 28.08 -7.73
CA SER A 372 -10.58 27.69 -7.64
C SER A 372 -10.71 26.24 -8.08
N LEU A 373 -11.36 25.44 -7.23
CA LEU A 373 -11.65 24.04 -7.48
C LEU A 373 -13.17 23.86 -7.43
N VAL A 374 -13.75 23.43 -8.55
CA VAL A 374 -15.15 23.04 -8.63
C VAL A 374 -15.20 21.53 -8.79
N PHE A 375 -16.02 20.84 -7.99
CA PHE A 375 -16.19 19.39 -8.11
C PHE A 375 -17.65 18.98 -8.00
N ALA A 376 -17.96 17.80 -8.52
CA ALA A 376 -19.24 17.13 -8.32
C ALA A 376 -19.01 15.64 -8.03
N ARG A 377 -19.97 15.03 -7.34
CA ARG A 377 -19.87 13.64 -6.85
C ARG A 377 -21.08 12.83 -7.30
N ALA A 378 -20.85 11.89 -8.20
CA ALA A 378 -21.80 10.86 -8.57
C ALA A 378 -21.71 9.70 -7.57
N GLY A 379 -22.15 9.90 -6.33
CA GLY A 379 -22.25 8.85 -5.31
C GLY A 379 -20.94 8.39 -4.64
N HIS A 380 -19.77 8.76 -5.16
CA HIS A 380 -18.45 8.34 -4.66
C HIS A 380 -18.13 8.82 -3.23
N ASN A 381 -17.01 8.40 -2.63
CA ASN A 381 -16.64 8.86 -1.29
C ASN A 381 -16.50 10.38 -1.20
N LYS A 382 -16.78 10.93 -0.01
CA LYS A 382 -16.68 12.37 0.25
C LYS A 382 -15.21 12.80 0.19
N PRO A 383 -14.86 13.83 -0.60
CA PRO A 383 -13.49 14.35 -0.59
C PRO A 383 -13.12 14.88 0.79
N ILE A 384 -11.87 14.69 1.19
CA ILE A 384 -11.32 15.27 2.41
C ILE A 384 -10.52 16.53 2.05
N LEU A 385 -10.85 17.64 2.69
CA LEU A 385 -10.03 18.84 2.70
C LEU A 385 -9.29 18.94 4.04
N PHE A 386 -7.96 18.93 3.99
CA PHE A 386 -7.11 19.06 5.16
C PHE A 386 -6.22 20.29 5.08
N ASN A 387 -6.17 21.06 6.17
CA ASN A 387 -5.16 22.07 6.41
C ASN A 387 -5.06 22.33 7.93
N PRO A 388 -3.89 22.15 8.57
CA PRO A 388 -3.74 22.36 10.01
C PRO A 388 -3.97 23.81 10.47
N ARG A 389 -3.97 24.76 9.54
CA ARG A 389 -4.26 26.19 9.81
C ARG A 389 -5.75 26.52 9.74
N ARG A 390 -6.59 25.61 9.23
CA ARG A 390 -8.06 25.77 9.19
C ARG A 390 -8.68 25.24 10.49
N ASN A 391 -9.89 25.72 10.80
CA ASN A 391 -10.70 25.22 11.90
C ASN A 391 -12.10 24.85 11.39
N PRO A 392 -12.52 23.56 11.41
CA PRO A 392 -11.70 22.40 11.78
C PRO A 392 -10.58 22.15 10.75
N PRO A 393 -9.48 21.47 11.14
CA PRO A 393 -8.36 21.19 10.24
C PRO A 393 -8.70 20.18 9.15
N ILE A 394 -9.66 19.28 9.42
CA ILE A 394 -10.20 18.30 8.48
C ILE A 394 -11.67 18.63 8.21
N ARG A 395 -12.06 18.57 6.93
CA ARG A 395 -13.45 18.69 6.49
C ARG A 395 -13.77 17.63 5.45
N HIS A 396 -14.85 16.91 5.65
CA HIS A 396 -15.48 16.10 4.61
C HIS A 396 -16.36 17.01 3.77
N LEU A 397 -16.08 17.06 2.47
CA LEU A 397 -16.79 17.96 1.56
C LEU A 397 -18.09 17.29 1.09
N GLU A 398 -19.20 17.72 1.69
CA GLU A 398 -20.53 17.30 1.29
C GLU A 398 -20.85 17.79 -0.13
N SER A 399 -21.35 16.90 -0.98
CA SER A 399 -21.92 17.20 -2.28
C SER A 399 -23.03 16.20 -2.55
N LYS A 400 -24.16 16.66 -3.08
CA LYS A 400 -25.28 15.80 -3.47
C LYS A 400 -24.99 15.11 -4.79
N GLY A 401 -25.51 13.90 -4.94
CA GLY A 401 -25.49 13.14 -6.17
C GLY A 401 -25.73 11.66 -5.92
N MET A 402 -25.90 10.91 -7.00
CA MET A 402 -26.17 9.47 -7.04
C MET A 402 -25.14 8.81 -7.95
N ALA A 403 -24.91 7.50 -7.79
CA ALA A 403 -24.05 6.76 -8.71
C ALA A 403 -24.60 6.80 -10.15
N LEU A 404 -23.69 6.84 -11.12
CA LEU A 404 -24.02 6.78 -12.55
C LEU A 404 -24.64 5.42 -12.88
N GLY A 405 -25.67 5.39 -13.72
CA GLY A 405 -26.35 4.16 -14.15
C GLY A 405 -27.22 3.49 -13.08
N MET A 406 -27.32 4.07 -11.87
CA MET A 406 -28.11 3.49 -10.77
C MET A 406 -29.63 3.64 -11.00
N TYR A 407 -30.06 4.69 -11.69
CA TYR A 407 -31.48 4.97 -11.92
C TYR A 407 -31.75 5.43 -13.36
N GLN A 408 -32.75 4.79 -13.97
CA GLN A 408 -33.26 5.15 -15.29
C GLN A 408 -34.25 6.32 -15.17
N GLY A 409 -33.84 7.53 -15.57
CA GLY A 409 -34.68 8.72 -15.59
C GLY A 409 -33.98 9.99 -15.09
N GLY A 410 -34.76 11.07 -14.92
CA GLY A 410 -34.21 12.41 -14.60
C GLY A 410 -33.76 12.63 -13.16
N LEU A 411 -33.82 11.63 -12.28
CA LEU A 411 -33.47 11.78 -10.86
C LEU A 411 -31.99 12.11 -10.67
N PHE A 412 -31.10 11.52 -11.47
CA PHE A 412 -29.68 11.84 -11.45
C PHE A 412 -29.44 13.33 -11.67
N ASP A 413 -30.06 13.90 -12.70
CA ASP A 413 -29.94 15.31 -13.08
C ASP A 413 -30.44 16.27 -11.99
N GLN A 414 -31.46 15.85 -11.24
CA GLN A 414 -32.02 16.63 -10.13
C GLN A 414 -31.14 16.62 -8.88
N LEU A 415 -30.38 15.54 -8.66
CA LEU A 415 -29.59 15.34 -7.44
C LEU A 415 -28.15 15.83 -7.56
N ILE A 416 -27.55 15.74 -8.75
CA ILE A 416 -26.14 16.07 -8.94
C ILE A 416 -25.89 17.57 -8.71
N GLN A 417 -24.96 17.88 -7.82
CA GLN A 417 -24.67 19.26 -7.42
C GLN A 417 -23.16 19.54 -7.45
N GLU A 418 -22.80 20.72 -7.92
CA GLU A 418 -21.44 21.22 -7.84
C GLU A 418 -21.15 21.84 -6.48
N THR A 419 -19.89 21.72 -6.07
CA THR A 419 -19.36 22.39 -4.89
C THR A 419 -18.07 23.09 -5.29
N GLU A 420 -18.01 24.37 -4.97
CA GLU A 420 -16.84 25.20 -5.22
C GLU A 420 -16.08 25.45 -3.92
N LEU A 421 -14.76 25.38 -4.00
CA LEU A 421 -13.85 25.76 -2.94
C LEU A 421 -12.57 26.35 -3.51
N ARG A 422 -11.80 26.99 -2.64
CA ARG A 422 -10.47 27.50 -2.99
C ARG A 422 -9.40 26.67 -2.31
N ILE A 423 -8.46 26.17 -3.12
CA ILE A 423 -7.26 25.46 -2.68
C ILE A 423 -6.12 26.48 -2.58
N GLY A 424 -5.69 26.75 -1.35
CA GLY A 424 -4.62 27.67 -1.01
C GLY A 424 -3.41 26.99 -0.35
N PRO A 425 -2.36 27.74 -0.02
CA PRO A 425 -1.13 27.20 0.54
C PRO A 425 -1.36 26.30 1.76
N GLY A 426 -0.81 25.08 1.71
CA GLY A 426 -0.97 24.07 2.75
C GLY A 426 -2.30 23.32 2.77
N ASP A 427 -3.22 23.62 1.84
CA ASP A 427 -4.41 22.78 1.64
C ASP A 427 -4.04 21.49 0.90
N VAL A 428 -4.65 20.40 1.38
CA VAL A 428 -4.67 19.09 0.75
C VAL A 428 -6.12 18.77 0.41
N PHE A 429 -6.39 18.49 -0.86
CA PHE A 429 -7.66 17.93 -1.32
C PHE A 429 -7.43 16.46 -1.69
N LEU A 430 -8.10 15.57 -0.97
CA LEU A 430 -7.91 14.13 -1.02
C LEU A 430 -9.18 13.45 -1.53
N LEU A 431 -9.03 12.65 -2.58
CA LEU A 431 -10.01 11.72 -3.09
C LEU A 431 -9.50 10.29 -2.87
N TYR A 432 -10.40 9.35 -2.59
CA TYR A 432 -10.03 7.96 -2.31
C TYR A 432 -11.20 7.02 -2.61
N THR A 433 -10.89 5.79 -3.03
CA THR A 433 -11.87 4.70 -3.14
C THR A 433 -12.04 4.00 -1.80
N ASP A 434 -13.15 3.29 -1.65
CA ASP A 434 -13.55 2.64 -0.41
C ASP A 434 -12.62 1.50 -0.04
N GLY A 435 -11.96 0.84 -0.99
CA GLY A 435 -10.92 -0.15 -0.70
C GLY A 435 -9.81 0.37 0.24
N LEU A 436 -9.56 1.69 0.32
CA LEU A 436 -8.70 2.27 1.35
C LEU A 436 -9.31 2.17 2.76
N THR A 437 -10.57 2.56 2.91
CA THR A 437 -11.27 2.62 4.20
C THR A 437 -11.83 1.27 4.64
N GLU A 438 -12.11 0.38 3.69
CA GLU A 438 -12.66 -0.94 3.93
C GLU A 438 -11.58 -2.00 4.13
N ALA A 439 -10.31 -1.68 3.82
CA ALA A 439 -9.16 -2.52 4.10
C ALA A 439 -9.24 -3.11 5.52
N ARG A 440 -9.17 -4.43 5.62
CA ARG A 440 -9.40 -5.16 6.87
C ARG A 440 -8.09 -5.60 7.51
N ASN A 441 -8.06 -5.61 8.84
CA ASN A 441 -7.00 -6.27 9.60
C ASN A 441 -7.29 -7.78 9.77
N PRO A 442 -6.37 -8.57 10.37
CA PRO A 442 -6.59 -10.01 10.57
C PRO A 442 -7.76 -10.36 11.51
N ALA A 443 -8.26 -9.39 12.29
CA ALA A 443 -9.46 -9.53 13.11
C ALA A 443 -10.76 -9.20 12.33
N GLY A 444 -10.66 -8.82 11.06
CA GLY A 444 -11.79 -8.44 10.21
C GLY A 444 -12.30 -7.01 10.42
N GLU A 445 -11.60 -6.18 11.20
CA GLU A 445 -11.97 -4.79 11.41
C GLU A 445 -11.50 -3.92 10.22
N SER A 446 -12.36 -3.04 9.73
CA SER A 446 -12.03 -2.10 8.66
C SER A 446 -11.18 -0.93 9.15
N TYR A 447 -10.30 -0.42 8.28
CA TYR A 447 -9.41 0.71 8.56
C TYR A 447 -10.21 1.96 8.98
N GLY A 448 -11.28 2.25 8.25
CA GLY A 448 -12.25 3.27 8.57
C GLY A 448 -11.78 4.71 8.37
N LEU A 449 -12.74 5.63 8.40
CA LEU A 449 -12.48 7.06 8.21
C LEU A 449 -11.66 7.67 9.35
N ASP A 450 -11.89 7.24 10.60
CA ASP A 450 -11.17 7.78 11.76
C ASP A 450 -9.64 7.59 11.65
N ARG A 451 -9.19 6.45 11.10
CA ARG A 451 -7.76 6.19 10.88
C ARG A 451 -7.23 6.99 9.70
N LEU A 452 -7.99 7.08 8.61
CA LEU A 452 -7.65 7.92 7.48
C LEU A 452 -7.44 9.37 7.91
N GLU A 453 -8.36 9.93 8.69
CA GLU A 453 -8.25 11.29 9.21
C GLU A 453 -7.03 11.48 10.13
N ALA A 454 -6.77 10.50 11.00
CA ALA A 454 -5.59 10.53 11.86
C ALA A 454 -4.29 10.46 11.05
N ALA A 455 -4.25 9.63 10.00
CA ALA A 455 -3.10 9.51 9.11
C ALA A 455 -2.86 10.79 8.30
N VAL A 456 -3.91 11.41 7.77
CA VAL A 456 -3.85 12.72 7.09
C VAL A 456 -3.35 13.80 8.05
N SER A 457 -3.89 13.85 9.27
CA SER A 457 -3.50 14.84 10.29
C SER A 457 -2.03 14.72 10.71
N ARG A 458 -1.52 13.48 10.83
CA ARG A 458 -0.10 13.21 11.14
C ARG A 458 0.83 13.59 9.99
N SER A 459 0.30 13.79 8.79
CA SER A 459 1.06 14.11 7.57
C SER A 459 1.22 15.63 7.38
N HIS A 460 1.25 16.40 8.46
CA HIS A 460 1.61 17.83 8.49
C HIS A 460 3.10 18.09 8.20
N GLY A 461 3.40 18.90 7.17
CA GLY A 461 4.75 19.22 6.70
C GLY A 461 4.73 19.48 5.19
N ASP A 462 5.81 20.01 4.60
CA ASP A 462 5.96 20.24 3.15
C ASP A 462 6.00 18.92 2.34
N PHE A 463 4.95 18.09 2.47
CA PHE A 463 4.84 16.85 1.72
C PHE A 463 4.38 17.14 0.30
N THR A 464 5.01 16.46 -0.65
CA THR A 464 4.51 16.38 -2.01
C THR A 464 3.19 15.59 -2.01
N SER A 465 2.34 15.83 -3.01
CA SER A 465 1.12 15.03 -3.23
C SER A 465 1.40 13.53 -3.25
N GLN A 466 2.54 13.13 -3.83
CA GLN A 466 3.01 11.74 -3.84
C GLN A 466 3.37 11.22 -2.45
N GLY A 467 4.21 11.95 -1.69
CA GLY A 467 4.63 11.50 -0.36
C GLY A 467 3.46 11.34 0.61
N LEU A 468 2.42 12.16 0.47
CA LEU A 468 1.18 11.97 1.22
C LEU A 468 0.45 10.68 0.82
N ALA A 469 0.23 10.46 -0.48
CA ALA A 469 -0.47 9.27 -0.97
C ALA A 469 0.25 7.97 -0.53
N ASP A 470 1.57 7.93 -0.68
CA ASP A 470 2.41 6.82 -0.23
C ASP A 470 2.26 6.55 1.27
N ARG A 471 2.23 7.63 2.08
CA ARG A 471 2.09 7.50 3.53
C ARG A 471 0.73 6.97 3.94
N LEU A 472 -0.35 7.41 3.28
CA LEU A 472 -1.71 6.93 3.55
C LEU A 472 -1.84 5.44 3.19
N LEU A 473 -1.28 5.02 2.05
CA LEU A 473 -1.23 3.61 1.69
C LEU A 473 -0.46 2.78 2.73
N LEU A 474 0.72 3.25 3.15
CA LEU A 474 1.54 2.56 4.14
C LEU A 474 0.85 2.43 5.50
N ASP A 475 0.09 3.45 5.94
CA ASP A 475 -0.68 3.40 7.18
C ASP A 475 -1.80 2.34 7.09
N ALA A 476 -2.55 2.32 5.98
CA ALA A 476 -3.58 1.31 5.72
C ALA A 476 -3.00 -0.11 5.61
N GLN A 477 -1.85 -0.29 4.97
CA GLN A 477 -1.15 -1.57 4.89
C GLN A 477 -0.63 -2.03 6.25
N ALA A 478 -0.08 -1.13 7.05
CA ALA A 478 0.39 -1.45 8.40
C ALA A 478 -0.79 -1.89 9.30
N PHE A 479 -1.97 -1.30 9.11
CA PHE A 479 -3.19 -1.73 9.77
C PHE A 479 -3.68 -3.11 9.28
N ALA A 480 -3.69 -3.33 7.96
CA ALA A 480 -4.13 -4.59 7.37
C ALA A 480 -3.21 -5.78 7.71
N GLY A 481 -1.91 -5.54 7.85
CA GLY A 481 -0.93 -6.60 8.17
C GLY A 481 -0.84 -7.65 7.05
N ASP A 482 -1.08 -8.92 7.38
CA ASP A 482 -1.11 -10.04 6.43
C ASP A 482 -2.51 -10.30 5.83
N ALA A 483 -3.52 -9.50 6.17
CA ALA A 483 -4.86 -9.67 5.62
C ALA A 483 -4.86 -9.44 4.09
N PRO A 484 -5.64 -10.23 3.33
CA PRO A 484 -5.78 -10.01 1.90
C PRO A 484 -6.40 -8.64 1.61
N GLN A 485 -6.06 -8.07 0.46
CA GLN A 485 -6.72 -6.87 -0.04
C GLN A 485 -8.02 -7.30 -0.74
N ASP A 486 -9.15 -6.89 -0.20
CA ASP A 486 -10.47 -7.27 -0.70
C ASP A 486 -10.89 -6.44 -1.93
N ASP A 487 -10.45 -5.18 -2.01
CA ASP A 487 -10.81 -4.26 -3.09
C ASP A 487 -9.66 -3.36 -3.53
N ASP A 488 -9.76 -2.75 -4.70
CA ASP A 488 -8.77 -1.84 -5.24
C ASP A 488 -8.59 -0.60 -4.36
N ILE A 489 -7.37 -0.06 -4.32
CA ILE A 489 -7.08 1.15 -3.56
C ILE A 489 -6.60 2.22 -4.52
N ALA A 490 -7.39 3.28 -4.67
CA ALA A 490 -7.01 4.50 -5.37
C ALA A 490 -7.00 5.68 -4.40
N ILE A 491 -5.93 6.47 -4.45
CA ILE A 491 -5.72 7.66 -3.62
C ILE A 491 -5.27 8.78 -4.55
N LEU A 492 -6.02 9.87 -4.63
CA LEU A 492 -5.66 11.04 -5.42
C LEU A 492 -5.51 12.25 -4.51
N CYS A 493 -4.31 12.82 -4.51
CA CYS A 493 -3.90 13.94 -3.67
C CYS A 493 -3.62 15.17 -4.53
N LEU A 494 -4.33 16.26 -4.27
CA LEU A 494 -4.03 17.59 -4.77
C LEU A 494 -3.49 18.46 -3.63
N THR A 495 -2.38 19.15 -3.87
CA THR A 495 -1.72 20.03 -2.90
C THR A 495 -1.44 21.39 -3.54
N CYS A 496 -1.53 22.47 -2.76
CA CYS A 496 -1.06 23.79 -3.19
C CYS A 496 0.41 23.98 -2.80
N THR A 497 1.29 24.13 -3.78
CA THR A 497 2.73 24.35 -3.58
C THR A 497 3.12 25.84 -3.67
N ARG A 498 2.15 26.74 -3.87
CA ARG A 498 2.39 28.19 -3.86
C ARG A 498 2.80 28.65 -2.47
N ARG A 499 3.86 29.46 -2.41
CA ARG A 499 4.35 30.09 -1.18
C ARG A 499 3.64 31.40 -0.89
#